data_AF-M0DYY7-F1
#
_entry.id   AF-M0DYY7-F1
#
_cell.length_a   1.000
_cell.length_b   1.000
_cell.length_c   1.000
_cell.angle_alpha   90.00
_cell.angle_beta   90.00
_cell.angle_gamma   90.00
#
_symmetry.space_group_name_H-M   'P 1'
#
loop_
_entity.id
_entity.type
_entity.pdbx_description
1 polymer ?
#
loop_
_entity_poly.entity_id
_entity_poly.type
_entity_poly.pdbx_seq_one_letter_code
_entity_poly.pdbx_strand_id
1 'polypeptide(L)'
;MASRKYLRETPRFDRSHWPQTWSREWRYQVADYFCGKGGVGKALQKWLPHRMYFGVDNEPYGDEYPGSFVQADLISPFEETGAEHLPFESNAIADVAWVSWPCTAYSSLSATYYGSKEEALEANPRIPDGFREWLLDHHAHYVIENVPRATAVGDLDANCRVNGLAFGESYDLTRHFETTFEVPDAYVAGDPDVAIDTRDDQSIGELADAKDVPAEWGTQSVRSAIPWQYVWWVLGHCPSIEIPIPKTEQRSVAEWGDGVGEYLRFPDDRLGGTDVQPGDAIGDGTRGIDL
;
A
#
# COMPACT_ATOMS: atom_id res chain seq x y z
N MET A 1 -27.49 -6.46 1.60
CA MET A 1 -26.37 -6.95 2.45
C MET A 1 -25.87 -8.28 1.90
N ALA A 2 -25.14 -8.25 0.78
CA ALA A 2 -24.56 -9.45 0.19
C ALA A 2 -23.24 -9.81 0.89
N SER A 3 -23.30 -10.88 1.68
CA SER A 3 -22.24 -11.79 2.11
C SER A 3 -20.78 -11.38 1.87
N ARG A 4 -20.06 -11.09 2.98
CA ARG A 4 -18.60 -10.95 3.16
C ARG A 4 -17.74 -12.17 2.74
N LYS A 5 -18.21 -13.03 1.83
CA LYS A 5 -17.70 -14.41 1.69
C LYS A 5 -16.34 -14.57 1.00
N TYR A 6 -15.73 -13.50 0.51
CA TYR A 6 -14.48 -13.59 -0.26
C TYR A 6 -13.30 -12.82 0.34
N LEU A 7 -13.51 -11.87 1.26
CA LEU A 7 -12.42 -11.25 2.03
C LEU A 7 -12.17 -12.06 3.29
N ARG A 8 -10.90 -12.16 3.69
CA ARG A 8 -10.52 -12.76 4.96
C ARG A 8 -10.83 -11.78 6.09
N GLU A 9 -11.22 -12.31 7.25
CA GLU A 9 -11.37 -11.49 8.47
C GLU A 9 -10.01 -11.15 9.09
N THR A 10 -8.99 -12.00 8.84
CA THR A 10 -7.63 -11.84 9.33
C THR A 10 -6.61 -12.18 8.23
N PRO A 11 -5.38 -11.65 8.32
CA PRO A 11 -4.27 -12.00 7.43
C PRO A 11 -4.10 -13.52 7.25
N ARG A 12 -3.72 -13.97 6.05
CA ARG A 12 -3.32 -15.38 5.84
C ARG A 12 -2.08 -15.72 6.67
N PHE A 13 -1.14 -14.80 6.75
CA PHE A 13 0.05 -14.88 7.59
C PHE A 13 0.07 -13.65 8.50
N ASP A 14 -0.07 -13.85 9.81
CA ASP A 14 -0.02 -12.75 10.78
C ASP A 14 1.41 -12.57 11.32
N ARG A 15 2.02 -11.44 10.96
CA ARG A 15 3.34 -10.99 11.42
C ARG A 15 3.28 -9.73 12.26
N SER A 16 2.12 -9.40 12.83
CA SER A 16 1.95 -8.26 13.76
C SER A 16 2.99 -8.23 14.90
N HIS A 17 3.52 -9.40 15.26
CA HIS A 17 4.57 -9.58 16.26
C HIS A 17 6.00 -9.22 15.82
N TRP A 18 6.22 -8.79 14.56
CA TRP A 18 7.49 -8.27 14.06
C TRP A 18 7.44 -6.74 14.06
N PRO A 19 7.49 -6.07 15.23
CA PRO A 19 7.61 -4.62 15.25
C PRO A 19 8.94 -4.20 14.64
N GLN A 20 9.08 -2.92 14.32
CA GLN A 20 10.35 -2.32 13.89
C GLN A 20 11.52 -2.75 14.81
N THR A 21 12.34 -3.71 14.38
CA THR A 21 13.62 -3.99 15.05
C THR A 21 14.64 -3.03 14.48
N TRP A 22 14.91 -1.95 15.21
CA TRP A 22 16.01 -1.03 14.93
C TRP A 22 17.33 -1.79 14.77
N SER A 23 17.77 -2.06 13.54
CA SER A 23 19.20 -2.07 13.24
C SER A 23 19.56 -0.63 12.88
N ARG A 24 20.54 -0.10 13.60
CA ARG A 24 20.88 1.32 13.73
C ARG A 24 21.51 1.95 12.48
N GLU A 25 21.23 1.42 11.29
CA GLU A 25 21.93 1.77 10.06
C GLU A 25 20.91 1.90 8.92
N TRP A 26 20.72 3.14 8.44
CA TRP A 26 20.35 3.54 7.07
C TRP A 26 19.92 2.42 6.10
N ARG A 27 18.84 1.70 6.41
CA ARG A 27 18.25 0.65 5.56
C ARG A 27 16.96 1.17 4.93
N TYR A 28 16.61 0.63 3.77
CA TYR A 28 15.31 0.89 3.16
C TYR A 28 14.19 0.42 4.10
N GLN A 29 13.14 1.22 4.23
CA GLN A 29 11.91 0.88 4.95
C GLN A 29 10.88 0.24 4.03
N VAL A 30 10.79 0.71 2.78
CA VAL A 30 9.81 0.19 1.80
C VAL A 30 10.49 -0.23 0.50
N ALA A 31 10.26 -1.46 0.07
CA ALA A 31 10.53 -1.92 -1.28
C ALA A 31 9.23 -1.89 -2.09
N ASP A 32 9.18 -1.12 -3.16
CA ASP A 32 8.02 -0.97 -4.06
C ASP A 32 8.24 -1.85 -5.29
N TYR A 33 7.77 -3.10 -5.22
CA TYR A 33 7.87 -4.09 -6.27
C TYR A 33 6.75 -3.93 -7.29
N PHE A 34 7.10 -4.02 -8.58
CA PHE A 34 6.22 -3.70 -9.71
C PHE A 34 5.76 -2.23 -9.65
N CYS A 35 6.71 -1.33 -9.42
CA CYS A 35 6.39 0.06 -9.08
C CYS A 35 5.75 0.84 -10.23
N GLY A 36 5.87 0.35 -11.47
CA GLY A 36 5.49 1.08 -12.67
C GLY A 36 6.12 2.47 -12.68
N LYS A 37 5.34 3.47 -13.11
CA LYS A 37 5.75 4.89 -13.07
C LYS A 37 5.87 5.49 -11.66
N GLY A 38 5.68 4.70 -10.60
CA GLY A 38 5.93 5.12 -9.22
C GLY A 38 4.75 5.78 -8.52
N GLY A 39 3.51 5.32 -8.75
CA GLY A 39 2.34 5.82 -8.00
C GLY A 39 2.52 5.66 -6.47
N VAL A 40 2.99 4.49 -6.04
CA VAL A 40 3.34 4.20 -4.64
C VAL A 40 4.55 5.04 -4.21
N GLY A 41 5.63 5.04 -5.01
CA GLY A 41 6.79 5.90 -4.78
C GLY A 41 6.43 7.39 -4.54
N LYS A 42 5.48 7.95 -5.28
CA LYS A 42 4.99 9.33 -5.07
C LYS A 42 4.27 9.51 -3.75
N ALA A 43 3.49 8.52 -3.33
CA ALA A 43 2.87 8.52 -2.02
C ALA A 43 3.92 8.45 -0.89
N LEU A 44 4.99 7.65 -1.08
CA LEU A 44 6.10 7.54 -0.13
C LEU A 44 6.89 8.85 -0.05
N GLN A 45 7.17 9.52 -1.17
CA GLN A 45 7.91 10.78 -1.24
C GLN A 45 7.29 11.89 -0.38
N LYS A 46 5.98 11.86 -0.16
CA LYS A 46 5.27 12.83 0.69
C LYS A 46 5.67 12.73 2.17
N TRP A 47 6.24 11.62 2.62
CA TRP A 47 6.53 11.38 4.05
C TRP A 47 7.90 10.77 4.35
N LEU A 48 8.39 9.86 3.50
CA LEU A 48 9.68 9.22 3.67
C LEU A 48 10.77 9.96 2.86
N PRO A 49 11.97 10.16 3.42
CA PRO A 49 13.15 10.54 2.66
C PRO A 49 13.41 9.58 1.50
N HIS A 50 13.80 10.08 0.32
CA HIS A 50 14.06 9.28 -0.89
C HIS A 50 15.01 8.08 -0.72
N ARG A 51 15.89 8.13 0.30
CA ARG A 51 16.83 7.05 0.66
C ARG A 51 16.20 5.89 1.44
N MET A 52 14.96 6.05 1.90
CA MET A 52 14.24 5.06 2.72
C MET A 52 13.33 4.16 1.89
N TYR A 53 13.26 4.35 0.58
CA TYR A 53 12.51 3.46 -0.28
C TYR A 53 13.16 3.31 -1.64
N PHE A 54 12.86 2.20 -2.30
CA PHE A 54 13.28 1.95 -3.67
C PHE A 54 12.18 1.26 -4.47
N GLY A 55 12.14 1.54 -5.76
CA GLY A 55 11.25 0.91 -6.72
C GLY A 55 11.96 -0.17 -7.52
N VAL A 56 11.23 -1.22 -7.86
CA VAL A 56 11.70 -2.25 -8.78
C VAL A 56 10.65 -2.49 -9.87
N ASP A 57 11.09 -2.44 -11.11
CA ASP A 57 10.27 -2.74 -12.27
C ASP A 57 11.15 -3.29 -13.41
N ASN A 58 10.58 -4.04 -14.35
CA ASN A 58 11.32 -4.52 -15.51
C ASN A 58 11.48 -3.42 -16.57
N GLU A 59 10.57 -2.46 -16.60
CA GLU A 59 10.63 -1.27 -17.44
C GLU A 59 11.56 -0.21 -16.82
N PRO A 60 12.27 0.61 -17.63
CA PRO A 60 13.32 1.51 -17.15
C PRO A 60 12.76 2.84 -16.60
N TYR A 61 11.97 2.81 -15.53
CA TYR A 61 11.35 4.00 -14.91
C TYR A 61 12.27 4.82 -13.99
N GLY A 62 13.59 4.59 -14.02
CA GLY A 62 14.54 5.21 -13.08
C GLY A 62 14.56 6.74 -13.10
N ASP A 63 14.31 7.37 -14.25
CA ASP A 63 14.24 8.83 -14.36
C ASP A 63 12.91 9.41 -13.80
N GLU A 64 11.86 8.59 -13.69
CA GLU A 64 10.53 8.98 -13.23
C GLU A 64 10.29 8.64 -11.75
N TYR A 65 10.94 7.58 -11.25
CA TYR A 65 10.73 7.07 -9.89
C TYR A 65 11.33 8.00 -8.82
N PRO A 66 10.60 8.39 -7.77
CA PRO A 66 11.05 9.41 -6.83
C PRO A 66 12.06 8.93 -5.76
N GLY A 67 12.36 7.63 -5.71
CA GLY A 67 13.31 7.02 -4.78
C GLY A 67 14.52 6.42 -5.51
N SER A 68 15.23 5.50 -4.84
CA SER A 68 16.19 4.66 -5.58
C SER A 68 15.42 3.72 -6.52
N PHE A 69 16.00 3.35 -7.66
CA PHE A 69 15.34 2.49 -8.63
C PHE A 69 16.25 1.35 -9.05
N VAL A 70 15.66 0.17 -9.18
CA VAL A 70 16.36 -1.01 -9.70
C VAL A 70 15.55 -1.62 -10.82
N GLN A 71 16.13 -1.69 -12.01
CA GLN A 71 15.49 -2.36 -13.13
C GLN A 71 15.70 -3.88 -13.02
N ALA A 72 14.64 -4.66 -12.81
CA ALA A 72 14.69 -6.10 -13.06
C ALA A 72 13.32 -6.78 -13.20
N ASP A 73 13.38 -7.99 -13.74
CA ASP A 73 12.25 -8.90 -13.87
C ASP A 73 12.04 -9.69 -12.57
N LEU A 74 10.85 -9.57 -12.00
CA LEU A 74 10.40 -10.23 -10.79
C LEU A 74 9.47 -11.44 -11.07
N ILE A 75 9.09 -11.70 -12.32
CA ILE A 75 8.16 -12.77 -12.72
C ILE A 75 8.92 -14.01 -13.16
N SER A 76 9.82 -13.87 -14.15
CA SER A 76 10.52 -15.01 -14.77
C SER A 76 11.21 -15.96 -13.76
N PRO A 77 11.84 -15.48 -12.66
CA PRO A 77 12.45 -16.37 -11.66
C PRO A 77 11.45 -17.40 -11.07
N PHE A 78 10.20 -16.99 -10.88
CA PHE A 78 9.15 -17.82 -10.27
C PHE A 78 8.39 -18.69 -11.28
N GLU A 79 8.39 -18.33 -12.57
CA GLU A 79 7.75 -19.13 -13.63
C GLU A 79 8.66 -20.25 -14.16
N GLU A 80 9.95 -19.99 -14.36
CA GLU A 80 10.81 -20.88 -15.15
C GLU A 80 11.64 -21.88 -14.33
N THR A 81 12.06 -21.50 -13.12
CA THR A 81 13.16 -22.21 -12.44
C THR A 81 12.80 -22.76 -11.06
N GLY A 82 11.69 -22.32 -10.48
CA GLY A 82 11.41 -22.55 -9.05
C GLY A 82 12.51 -22.00 -8.14
N ALA A 83 13.42 -21.15 -8.66
CA ALA A 83 14.53 -20.60 -7.91
C ALA A 83 14.10 -19.29 -7.26
N GLU A 84 14.21 -19.25 -5.93
CA GLU A 84 13.84 -18.14 -5.05
C GLU A 84 14.89 -17.02 -5.03
N HIS A 85 15.63 -16.83 -6.13
CA HIS A 85 16.76 -15.90 -6.18
C HIS A 85 16.44 -14.75 -7.14
N LEU A 86 15.92 -13.66 -6.57
CA LEU A 86 15.83 -12.39 -7.28
C LEU A 86 17.23 -11.88 -7.67
N PRO A 87 17.34 -11.06 -8.74
CA PRO A 87 18.61 -10.58 -9.28
C PRO A 87 19.33 -9.53 -8.41
N PHE A 88 18.94 -9.37 -7.15
CA PHE A 88 19.51 -8.38 -6.22
C PHE A 88 20.17 -9.08 -5.04
N GLU A 89 21.31 -8.57 -4.60
CA GLU A 89 21.99 -9.11 -3.41
C GLU A 89 21.08 -9.00 -2.18
N SER A 90 21.10 -10.02 -1.31
CA SER A 90 20.26 -10.16 -0.11
C SER A 90 20.36 -9.01 0.91
N ASN A 91 21.25 -8.04 0.68
CA ASN A 91 21.40 -6.87 1.54
C ASN A 91 20.42 -5.73 1.19
N ALA A 92 19.77 -5.75 0.02
CA ALA A 92 18.74 -4.78 -0.40
C ALA A 92 17.35 -5.11 0.16
N ILE A 93 17.29 -5.55 1.42
CA ILE A 93 16.04 -5.89 2.11
C ILE A 93 15.47 -4.62 2.76
N ALA A 94 14.18 -4.40 2.55
CA ALA A 94 13.39 -3.39 3.25
C ALA A 94 12.52 -4.01 4.36
N ASP A 95 12.08 -3.20 5.33
CA ASP A 95 11.18 -3.69 6.38
C ASP A 95 9.85 -4.18 5.81
N VAL A 96 9.30 -3.44 4.84
CA VAL A 96 8.04 -3.74 4.17
C VAL A 96 8.23 -3.85 2.66
N ALA A 97 7.65 -4.89 2.07
CA ALA A 97 7.46 -4.98 0.63
C ALA A 97 6.05 -4.55 0.24
N TRP A 98 5.93 -3.52 -0.59
CA TRP A 98 4.71 -3.19 -1.31
C TRP A 98 4.76 -3.83 -2.70
N VAL A 99 3.73 -4.59 -3.07
CA VAL A 99 3.68 -5.35 -4.32
C VAL A 99 2.45 -4.93 -5.11
N SER A 100 2.65 -4.27 -6.24
CA SER A 100 1.58 -3.91 -7.18
C SER A 100 1.54 -4.90 -8.34
N TRP A 101 1.27 -6.18 -8.05
CA TRP A 101 1.38 -7.28 -9.02
C TRP A 101 0.54 -7.01 -10.29
N PRO A 102 1.03 -7.34 -11.50
CA PRO A 102 0.30 -7.09 -12.74
C PRO A 102 -1.15 -7.56 -12.71
N CYS A 103 -2.09 -6.63 -12.93
CA CYS A 103 -3.52 -6.91 -12.79
C CYS A 103 -4.19 -7.37 -14.10
N THR A 104 -3.43 -7.54 -15.19
CA THR A 104 -3.97 -7.85 -16.52
C THR A 104 -4.81 -9.12 -16.49
N ALA A 105 -4.39 -10.17 -15.80
CA ALA A 105 -5.15 -11.42 -15.63
C ALA A 105 -6.57 -11.18 -15.03
N TYR A 106 -6.71 -10.11 -14.25
CA TYR A 106 -7.89 -9.80 -13.45
C TYR A 106 -8.70 -8.61 -13.97
N SER A 107 -8.28 -7.99 -15.07
CA SER A 107 -9.04 -6.87 -15.65
C SER A 107 -10.35 -7.34 -16.28
N SER A 108 -11.37 -6.48 -16.23
CA SER A 108 -12.66 -6.73 -16.89
C SER A 108 -12.53 -6.79 -18.41
N LEU A 109 -11.58 -6.05 -18.98
CA LEU A 109 -11.30 -5.99 -20.43
C LEU A 109 -10.55 -7.22 -20.94
N SER A 110 -9.76 -7.87 -20.10
CA SER A 110 -8.93 -9.01 -20.52
C SER A 110 -9.76 -10.19 -21.03
N ALA A 111 -10.91 -10.46 -20.41
CA ALA A 111 -11.80 -11.51 -20.89
C ALA A 111 -12.32 -11.24 -22.32
N THR A 112 -12.45 -9.97 -22.71
CA THR A 112 -12.82 -9.60 -24.09
C THR A 112 -11.63 -9.76 -25.04
N TYR A 113 -10.42 -9.41 -24.61
CA TYR A 113 -9.21 -9.52 -25.44
C TYR A 113 -8.78 -10.97 -25.67
N TYR A 114 -8.78 -11.79 -24.60
CA TYR A 114 -8.31 -13.17 -24.64
C TYR A 114 -9.38 -14.19 -25.08
N GLY A 115 -10.64 -13.78 -25.21
CA GLY A 115 -11.76 -14.65 -25.60
C GLY A 115 -12.57 -15.18 -24.41
N SER A 116 -11.91 -15.41 -23.28
CA SER A 116 -12.54 -15.82 -22.03
C SER A 116 -11.74 -15.36 -20.81
N LYS A 117 -12.35 -15.54 -19.63
CA LYS A 117 -11.73 -15.21 -18.35
C LYS A 117 -10.62 -16.20 -18.00
N GLU A 118 -10.85 -17.46 -18.35
CA GLU A 118 -9.95 -18.59 -18.15
C GLU A 118 -8.71 -18.42 -19.02
N GLU A 119 -8.88 -18.07 -20.31
CA GLU A 119 -7.75 -17.78 -21.21
C GLU A 119 -6.94 -16.55 -20.74
N ALA A 120 -7.59 -15.52 -20.20
CA ALA A 120 -6.88 -14.38 -19.62
C ALA A 120 -6.03 -14.77 -18.40
N LEU A 121 -6.52 -15.68 -17.56
CA LEU A 121 -5.79 -16.19 -16.39
C LEU A 121 -4.65 -17.15 -16.79
N GLU A 122 -4.80 -17.89 -17.88
CA GLU A 122 -3.76 -18.79 -18.41
C GLU A 122 -2.64 -18.02 -19.13
N ALA A 123 -3.00 -16.95 -19.83
CA ALA A 123 -2.05 -16.19 -20.65
C ALA A 123 -1.27 -15.10 -19.89
N ASN A 124 -1.62 -14.81 -18.63
CA ASN A 124 -1.00 -13.74 -17.86
C ASN A 124 -0.43 -14.25 -16.53
N PRO A 125 0.65 -13.62 -16.03
CA PRO A 125 1.27 -14.01 -14.77
C PRO A 125 0.28 -13.87 -13.61
N ARG A 126 0.15 -14.93 -12.81
CA ARG A 126 -0.63 -14.97 -11.57
C ARG A 126 0.31 -14.85 -10.37
N ILE A 127 -0.18 -14.42 -9.22
CA ILE A 127 0.62 -14.29 -7.99
C ILE A 127 0.98 -15.69 -7.47
N PRO A 128 2.23 -16.16 -7.57
CA PRO A 128 2.58 -17.51 -7.18
C PRO A 128 2.82 -17.62 -5.66
N ASP A 129 2.54 -18.77 -5.05
CA ASP A 129 2.82 -18.99 -3.62
C ASP A 129 4.33 -18.86 -3.31
N GLY A 130 5.22 -19.30 -4.21
CA GLY A 130 6.67 -19.15 -4.04
C GLY A 130 7.12 -17.68 -3.95
N PHE A 131 6.41 -16.74 -4.58
CA PHE A 131 6.71 -15.30 -4.41
C PHE A 131 6.30 -14.81 -3.01
N ARG A 132 5.17 -15.29 -2.47
CA ARG A 132 4.77 -14.99 -1.08
C ARG A 132 5.76 -15.54 -0.07
N GLU A 133 6.23 -16.77 -0.29
CA GLU A 133 7.27 -17.41 0.53
C GLU A 133 8.55 -16.57 0.50
N TRP A 134 8.98 -16.16 -0.69
CA TRP A 134 10.13 -15.26 -0.84
C TRP A 134 9.93 -13.93 -0.09
N LEU A 135 8.76 -13.29 -0.20
CA LEU A 135 8.46 -12.05 0.55
C LEU A 135 8.54 -12.28 2.07
N LEU A 136 8.04 -13.41 2.55
CA LEU A 136 8.08 -13.79 3.96
C LEU A 136 9.52 -14.05 4.44
N ASP A 137 10.39 -14.60 3.60
CA ASP A 137 11.77 -14.87 3.99
C ASP A 137 12.64 -13.61 4.01
N HIS A 138 12.27 -12.59 3.24
CA HIS A 138 13.09 -11.40 3.02
C HIS A 138 12.57 -10.14 3.71
N HIS A 139 11.29 -10.05 4.05
CA HIS A 139 10.69 -8.85 4.65
C HIS A 139 9.99 -9.17 5.97
N ALA A 140 9.95 -8.19 6.89
CA ALA A 140 9.14 -8.33 8.10
C ALA A 140 7.67 -8.38 7.73
N HIS A 141 7.24 -7.50 6.81
CA HIS A 141 5.88 -7.47 6.30
C HIS A 141 5.85 -7.36 4.78
N TYR A 142 4.75 -7.81 4.20
CA TYR A 142 4.37 -7.47 2.85
C TYR A 142 2.93 -6.93 2.77
N VAL A 143 2.69 -6.21 1.68
CA VAL A 143 1.40 -5.75 1.16
C VAL A 143 1.34 -6.16 -0.30
N ILE A 144 0.36 -6.97 -0.70
CA ILE A 144 0.06 -7.23 -2.11
C ILE A 144 -1.26 -6.54 -2.43
N GLU A 145 -1.22 -5.63 -3.39
CA GLU A 145 -2.38 -4.93 -3.90
C GLU A 145 -2.85 -5.55 -5.22
N ASN A 146 -4.17 -5.60 -5.39
CA ASN A 146 -4.75 -5.82 -6.71
C ASN A 146 -6.20 -5.34 -6.83
N VAL A 147 -6.77 -5.50 -8.03
CA VAL A 147 -8.20 -5.27 -8.27
C VAL A 147 -9.07 -6.35 -7.60
N PRO A 148 -10.35 -6.05 -7.27
CA PRO A 148 -11.24 -6.98 -6.55
C PRO A 148 -11.40 -8.37 -7.17
N ARG A 149 -11.22 -8.47 -8.50
CA ARG A 149 -11.34 -9.74 -9.21
C ARG A 149 -10.22 -10.72 -8.85
N ALA A 150 -9.02 -10.26 -8.47
CA ALA A 150 -7.95 -11.15 -8.02
C ALA A 150 -8.38 -11.95 -6.77
N THR A 151 -9.05 -11.29 -5.83
CA THR A 151 -9.65 -11.95 -4.66
C THR A 151 -10.78 -12.88 -5.06
N ALA A 152 -11.67 -12.46 -5.97
CA ALA A 152 -12.82 -13.26 -6.39
C ALA A 152 -12.45 -14.58 -7.07
N VAL A 153 -11.27 -14.66 -7.70
CA VAL A 153 -10.74 -15.89 -8.31
C VAL A 153 -9.81 -16.69 -7.40
N GLY A 154 -9.54 -16.18 -6.19
CA GLY A 154 -8.71 -16.86 -5.18
C GLY A 154 -7.20 -16.62 -5.28
N ASP A 155 -6.76 -15.66 -6.11
CA ASP A 155 -5.33 -15.36 -6.29
C ASP A 155 -4.78 -14.36 -5.28
N LEU A 156 -5.66 -13.59 -4.65
CA LEU A 156 -5.32 -12.61 -3.62
C LEU A 156 -6.09 -12.95 -2.35
N ASP A 157 -5.37 -13.27 -1.27
CA ASP A 157 -5.92 -13.57 0.06
C ASP A 157 -6.26 -12.28 0.82
N ALA A 158 -6.99 -11.38 0.18
CA ALA A 158 -7.21 -10.03 0.68
C ALA A 158 -7.95 -10.00 2.02
N ASN A 159 -7.41 -9.24 2.96
CA ASN A 159 -7.95 -9.01 4.29
C ASN A 159 -8.37 -7.55 4.53
N CYS A 160 -8.20 -6.68 3.54
CA CYS A 160 -8.62 -5.29 3.58
C CYS A 160 -9.03 -4.82 2.18
N ARG A 161 -10.00 -3.90 2.12
CA ARG A 161 -10.32 -3.14 0.92
C ARG A 161 -10.35 -1.64 1.19
N VAL A 162 -9.93 -0.89 0.17
CA VAL A 162 -9.85 0.57 0.22
C VAL A 162 -10.46 1.17 -1.04
N ASN A 163 -11.23 2.26 -0.91
CA ASN A 163 -11.67 3.07 -2.04
C ASN A 163 -11.65 4.59 -1.74
N GLY A 164 -11.77 5.40 -2.80
CA GLY A 164 -11.61 6.85 -2.72
C GLY A 164 -12.73 7.52 -1.93
N LEU A 165 -13.95 7.01 -2.09
CA LEU A 165 -15.14 7.47 -1.37
C LEU A 165 -14.96 7.42 0.16
N ALA A 166 -14.16 6.49 0.70
CA ALA A 166 -13.89 6.44 2.13
C ALA A 166 -13.10 7.65 2.66
N PHE A 167 -12.38 8.35 1.77
CA PHE A 167 -11.59 9.53 2.07
C PHE A 167 -12.20 10.83 1.50
N GLY A 168 -13.44 10.77 0.99
CA GLY A 168 -14.09 11.95 0.40
C GLY A 168 -13.62 12.28 -1.01
N GLU A 169 -12.92 11.36 -1.66
CA GLU A 169 -12.46 11.56 -3.03
C GLU A 169 -13.60 11.39 -4.03
N SER A 170 -13.50 12.08 -5.16
CA SER A 170 -14.53 12.10 -6.20
C SER A 170 -14.62 10.80 -7.01
N TYR A 171 -13.71 9.85 -6.80
CA TYR A 171 -13.63 8.60 -7.57
C TYR A 171 -13.86 7.35 -6.72
N ASP A 172 -14.44 6.32 -7.34
CA ASP A 172 -14.50 4.97 -6.76
C ASP A 172 -13.46 4.08 -7.44
N LEU A 173 -12.26 4.06 -6.87
CA LEU A 173 -11.21 3.11 -7.23
C LEU A 173 -11.08 2.07 -6.14
N THR A 174 -11.93 1.05 -6.13
CA THR A 174 -11.82 -0.02 -5.15
C THR A 174 -10.57 -0.88 -5.42
N ARG A 175 -9.77 -1.10 -4.38
CA ARG A 175 -8.61 -2.00 -4.34
C ARG A 175 -8.66 -2.91 -3.15
N HIS A 176 -8.14 -4.12 -3.34
CA HIS A 176 -8.03 -5.13 -2.31
C HIS A 176 -6.56 -5.32 -1.95
N PHE A 177 -6.32 -5.58 -0.67
CA PHE A 177 -4.99 -5.73 -0.10
C PHE A 177 -4.91 -7.03 0.67
N GLU A 178 -3.93 -7.85 0.30
CA GLU A 178 -3.42 -8.94 1.14
C GLU A 178 -2.24 -8.39 1.93
N THR A 179 -2.29 -8.50 3.24
CA THR A 179 -1.28 -7.96 4.15
C THR A 179 -0.90 -8.99 5.19
N THR A 180 0.25 -8.78 5.82
CA THR A 180 0.75 -9.62 6.92
C THR A 180 0.46 -9.04 8.30
N PHE A 181 -0.46 -8.07 8.36
CA PHE A 181 -0.86 -7.35 9.56
C PHE A 181 -2.32 -6.92 9.39
N GLU A 182 -3.02 -6.62 10.49
CA GLU A 182 -4.42 -6.22 10.38
C GLU A 182 -4.54 -4.79 9.85
N VAL A 183 -5.44 -4.61 8.88
CA VAL A 183 -5.80 -3.29 8.34
C VAL A 183 -7.32 -3.21 8.29
N PRO A 184 -7.95 -2.20 8.91
CA PRO A 184 -9.38 -1.99 8.81
C PRO A 184 -9.78 -1.62 7.37
N ASP A 185 -10.97 -2.06 6.95
CA ASP A 185 -11.58 -1.61 5.70
C ASP A 185 -11.74 -0.08 5.68
N ALA A 186 -11.24 0.57 4.64
CA ALA A 186 -11.58 1.96 4.31
C ALA A 186 -12.41 1.96 3.03
N TYR A 187 -13.66 1.50 3.15
CA TYR A 187 -14.57 1.32 2.03
C TYR A 187 -15.93 1.96 2.28
N VAL A 188 -16.35 2.81 1.35
CA VAL A 188 -17.70 3.38 1.30
C VAL A 188 -18.33 3.02 -0.04
N ALA A 189 -19.52 2.41 -0.01
CA ALA A 189 -20.30 2.20 -1.22
C ALA A 189 -21.01 3.51 -1.61
N GLY A 190 -20.93 3.91 -2.86
CA GLY A 190 -21.59 5.11 -3.38
C GLY A 190 -21.35 5.28 -4.87
N ASP A 191 -21.96 6.33 -5.44
CA ASP A 191 -21.77 6.71 -6.83
C ASP A 191 -20.67 7.80 -6.89
N PRO A 192 -19.57 7.60 -7.64
CA PRO A 192 -18.51 8.59 -7.74
C PRO A 192 -18.87 9.72 -8.71
N ASP A 193 -18.42 10.94 -8.40
CA ASP A 193 -18.51 12.09 -9.31
C ASP A 193 -17.62 11.91 -10.56
N VAL A 194 -16.48 11.24 -10.39
CA VAL A 194 -15.53 10.89 -11.44
C VAL A 194 -15.56 9.38 -11.66
N ALA A 195 -16.27 8.96 -12.71
CA ALA A 195 -16.35 7.55 -13.10
C ALA A 195 -15.02 7.08 -13.71
N ILE A 196 -14.42 6.04 -13.12
CA ILE A 196 -13.27 5.36 -13.71
C ILE A 196 -13.79 4.33 -14.71
N ASP A 197 -14.12 4.79 -15.92
CA ASP A 197 -14.48 3.90 -17.01
C ASP A 197 -13.21 3.42 -17.72
N THR A 198 -13.16 2.12 -18.01
CA THR A 198 -12.09 1.47 -18.77
C THR A 198 -12.42 1.38 -20.26
N ARG A 199 -13.67 1.68 -20.65
CA ARG A 199 -14.22 1.53 -22.01
C ARG A 199 -14.36 2.84 -22.78
N ASP A 200 -14.58 3.96 -22.09
CA ASP A 200 -14.76 5.28 -22.70
C ASP A 200 -13.54 6.20 -22.51
N ASP A 201 -13.45 7.23 -23.38
CA ASP A 201 -12.49 8.34 -23.31
C ASP A 201 -12.81 9.24 -22.10
N GLN A 202 -12.48 8.74 -20.91
CA GLN A 202 -12.44 9.57 -19.70
C GLN A 202 -11.40 10.69 -19.90
N SER A 203 -11.70 11.89 -19.42
CA SER A 203 -10.70 12.96 -19.31
C SER A 203 -9.56 12.48 -18.42
N ILE A 204 -8.43 12.11 -19.03
CA ILE A 204 -7.22 11.64 -18.34
C ILE A 204 -6.76 12.70 -17.34
N GLY A 205 -6.95 13.98 -17.67
CA GLY A 205 -6.60 15.11 -16.80
C GLY A 205 -7.38 15.11 -15.49
N GLU A 206 -8.70 14.96 -15.52
CA GLU A 206 -9.53 14.97 -14.30
C GLU A 206 -9.17 13.81 -13.35
N LEU A 207 -8.91 12.62 -13.89
CA LEU A 207 -8.50 11.47 -13.08
C LEU A 207 -7.06 11.62 -12.56
N ALA A 208 -6.16 12.18 -13.37
CA ALA A 208 -4.78 12.43 -12.97
C ALA A 208 -4.73 13.47 -11.83
N ASP A 209 -5.48 14.57 -11.97
CA ASP A 209 -5.61 15.61 -10.95
C ASP A 209 -6.21 15.05 -9.66
N ALA A 210 -7.30 14.27 -9.75
CA ALA A 210 -7.94 13.67 -8.58
C ALA A 210 -7.02 12.70 -7.82
N LYS A 211 -6.16 11.96 -8.54
CA LYS A 211 -5.20 11.04 -7.94
C LYS A 211 -3.86 11.68 -7.56
N ASP A 212 -3.67 12.97 -7.87
CA ASP A 212 -2.40 13.69 -7.71
C ASP A 212 -1.22 12.99 -8.44
N VAL A 213 -1.46 12.59 -9.69
CA VAL A 213 -0.45 11.98 -10.58
C VAL A 213 -0.33 12.75 -11.90
N PRO A 214 0.80 12.67 -12.63
CA PRO A 214 0.98 13.39 -13.89
C PRO A 214 0.11 12.83 -15.01
N ALA A 215 -0.60 13.70 -15.73
CA ALA A 215 -1.47 13.31 -16.83
C ALA A 215 -0.69 12.73 -18.02
N GLU A 216 0.57 13.15 -18.21
CA GLU A 216 1.48 12.65 -19.26
C GLU A 216 1.88 11.19 -19.07
N TRP A 217 1.57 10.57 -17.93
CA TRP A 217 1.79 9.14 -17.71
C TRP A 217 1.01 8.25 -18.67
N GLY A 218 -0.02 8.78 -19.32
CA GLY A 218 -0.90 8.07 -20.23
C GLY A 218 -2.05 7.37 -19.50
N THR A 219 -3.10 7.07 -20.24
CA THR A 219 -4.39 6.59 -19.68
C THR A 219 -4.25 5.40 -18.75
N GLN A 220 -3.51 4.36 -19.17
CA GLN A 220 -3.39 3.13 -18.39
C GLN A 220 -2.64 3.34 -17.08
N SER A 221 -1.52 4.07 -17.12
CA SER A 221 -0.71 4.40 -15.95
C SER A 221 -1.49 5.25 -14.93
N VAL A 222 -2.28 6.23 -15.39
CA VAL A 222 -3.14 7.04 -14.51
C VAL A 222 -4.25 6.19 -13.89
N ARG A 223 -4.87 5.29 -14.67
CA ARG A 223 -5.91 4.36 -14.18
C ARG A 223 -5.37 3.37 -13.15
N SER A 224 -4.17 2.83 -13.37
CA SER A 224 -3.55 1.84 -12.47
C SER A 224 -2.94 2.47 -11.23
N ALA A 225 -2.46 3.72 -11.29
CA ALA A 225 -1.84 4.40 -10.17
C ALA A 225 -2.70 4.33 -8.90
N ILE A 226 -2.09 3.82 -7.83
CA ILE A 226 -2.69 3.76 -6.51
C ILE A 226 -2.65 5.16 -5.88
N PRO A 227 -3.79 5.71 -5.44
CA PRO A 227 -3.82 6.99 -4.75
C PRO A 227 -3.04 6.97 -3.43
N TRP A 228 -2.44 8.11 -3.07
CA TRP A 228 -1.58 8.21 -1.89
C TRP A 228 -2.31 7.87 -0.58
N GLN A 229 -3.60 8.18 -0.49
CA GLN A 229 -4.46 7.91 0.67
C GLN A 229 -4.47 6.41 0.99
N TYR A 230 -4.42 5.55 -0.05
CA TYR A 230 -4.51 4.11 0.14
C TYR A 230 -3.19 3.56 0.66
N VAL A 231 -2.09 4.04 0.07
CA VAL A 231 -0.73 3.70 0.51
C VAL A 231 -0.55 4.10 1.97
N TRP A 232 -0.95 5.31 2.33
CA TRP A 232 -0.84 5.82 3.70
C TRP A 232 -1.76 5.10 4.67
N TRP A 233 -2.98 4.76 4.27
CA TRP A 233 -3.89 3.96 5.08
C TRP A 233 -3.27 2.61 5.41
N VAL A 234 -2.84 1.86 4.39
CA VAL A 234 -2.30 0.51 4.59
C VAL A 234 -0.98 0.55 5.34
N LEU A 235 -0.03 1.42 4.96
CA LEU A 235 1.27 1.50 5.63
C LEU A 235 1.18 2.11 7.04
N GLY A 236 0.23 3.02 7.30
CA GLY A 236 0.02 3.60 8.63
C GLY A 236 -0.51 2.58 9.65
N HIS A 237 -1.07 1.45 9.19
CA HIS A 237 -1.43 0.31 10.02
C HIS A 237 -0.32 -0.76 10.11
N CYS A 238 0.81 -0.58 9.42
CA CYS A 238 1.91 -1.54 9.46
C CYS A 238 2.78 -1.35 10.72
N PRO A 239 3.00 -2.40 11.54
CA PRO A 239 3.80 -2.29 12.77
C PRO A 239 5.26 -1.89 12.59
N SER A 240 5.81 -2.03 11.38
CA SER A 240 7.20 -1.71 11.08
C SER A 240 7.40 -0.30 10.51
N ILE A 241 6.33 0.45 10.25
CA ILE A 241 6.38 1.73 9.53
C ILE A 241 5.67 2.82 10.36
N GLU A 242 6.38 3.92 10.62
CA GLU A 242 5.84 5.05 11.37
C GLU A 242 5.45 6.19 10.41
N ILE A 243 4.19 6.17 9.96
CA ILE A 243 3.61 7.22 9.10
C ILE A 243 2.21 7.62 9.59
N PRO A 244 1.72 8.84 9.27
CA PRO A 244 0.38 9.25 9.66
C PRO A 244 -0.69 8.43 8.93
N ILE A 245 -1.73 8.03 9.67
CA ILE A 245 -2.93 7.41 9.10
C ILE A 245 -3.87 8.53 8.59
N PRO A 246 -4.29 8.51 7.32
CA PRO A 246 -5.20 9.50 6.77
C PRO A 246 -6.59 9.40 7.43
N LYS A 247 -7.31 10.52 7.47
CA LYS A 247 -8.67 10.57 8.03
C LYS A 247 -9.69 10.12 6.98
N THR A 248 -10.60 9.24 7.37
CA THR A 248 -11.78 8.87 6.59
C THR A 248 -12.93 9.86 6.84
N GLU A 249 -13.84 10.03 5.88
CA GLU A 249 -14.99 10.95 6.03
C GLU A 249 -16.03 10.45 7.04
N GLN A 250 -16.23 9.14 7.12
CA GLN A 250 -17.25 8.52 7.97
C GLN A 250 -16.65 8.00 9.28
N ARG A 251 -16.01 8.86 10.08
CA ARG A 251 -15.62 8.45 11.43
C ARG A 251 -16.81 8.48 12.38
N SER A 252 -17.14 7.34 12.96
CA SER A 252 -18.09 7.29 14.08
C SER A 252 -17.40 7.73 15.38
N VAL A 253 -18.16 8.27 16.34
CA VAL A 253 -17.65 8.69 17.66
C VAL A 253 -16.97 7.53 18.42
N ALA A 254 -17.26 6.27 18.08
CA ALA A 254 -16.61 5.09 18.67
C ALA A 254 -15.13 4.95 18.27
N GLU A 255 -14.70 5.52 17.14
CA GLU A 255 -13.31 5.49 16.66
C GLU A 255 -12.41 6.53 17.36
N TRP A 256 -12.96 7.32 18.28
CA TRP A 256 -12.20 8.21 19.16
C TRP A 256 -11.64 7.46 20.39
N GLY A 257 -12.09 6.23 20.65
CA GLY A 257 -11.86 5.52 21.92
C GLY A 257 -10.45 4.96 22.15
N ASP A 258 -9.70 4.67 21.08
CA ASP A 258 -8.51 3.80 21.20
C ASP A 258 -7.18 4.50 20.83
N GLY A 259 -7.10 5.83 20.85
CA GLY A 259 -5.88 6.53 20.41
C GLY A 259 -5.68 7.94 20.94
N VAL A 260 -6.30 8.32 22.07
CA VAL A 260 -5.94 9.58 22.73
C VAL A 260 -4.67 9.37 23.56
N GLY A 261 -3.53 9.41 22.86
CA GLY A 261 -2.17 9.38 23.39
C GLY A 261 -1.31 8.39 22.62
N GLU A 262 -0.18 8.87 22.06
CA GLU A 262 0.81 8.18 21.18
C GLU A 262 0.54 8.42 19.68
N TYR A 263 1.32 9.14 18.87
CA TYR A 263 2.58 9.89 18.97
C TYR A 263 2.45 11.16 18.10
N LEU A 264 2.77 12.34 18.64
CA LEU A 264 3.04 13.54 17.84
C LEU A 264 4.55 13.57 17.54
N ARG A 265 4.95 13.03 16.39
CA ARG A 265 6.21 13.46 15.75
C ARG A 265 5.88 14.56 14.77
N PHE A 266 6.21 15.79 15.14
CA PHE A 266 6.16 16.90 14.21
C PHE A 266 7.32 16.79 13.20
N PRO A 267 7.20 17.38 12.00
CA PRO A 267 8.25 17.34 10.97
C PRO A 267 9.57 18.05 11.34
N ASP A 268 9.67 18.63 12.54
CA ASP A 268 10.77 19.47 13.00
C ASP A 268 11.68 18.80 14.04
N ASP A 269 11.71 17.46 14.09
CA ASP A 269 12.56 16.66 14.99
C ASP A 269 12.31 16.90 16.50
N ARG A 270 11.14 17.42 16.88
CA ARG A 270 10.77 17.52 18.31
C ARG A 270 9.92 16.33 18.74
N LEU A 271 10.45 15.55 19.67
CA LEU A 271 9.74 14.44 20.33
C LEU A 271 8.64 15.01 21.23
N GLY A 272 7.38 14.75 20.87
CA GLY A 272 6.26 14.96 21.77
C GLY A 272 6.36 14.02 22.97
N GLY A 273 6.77 14.56 24.12
CA GLY A 273 6.69 13.92 25.43
C GLY A 273 8.00 13.29 25.90
N THR A 274 8.90 14.10 26.45
CA THR A 274 9.81 13.83 27.60
C THR A 274 11.01 14.80 27.68
N ASP A 275 11.02 15.92 26.96
CA ASP A 275 12.04 16.96 27.19
C ASP A 275 11.61 17.92 28.30
N VAL A 276 11.76 17.47 29.56
CA VAL A 276 11.84 18.39 30.71
C VAL A 276 13.28 18.89 30.77
N GLN A 277 13.51 20.17 30.47
CA GLN A 277 14.83 20.79 30.66
C GLN A 277 15.13 20.92 32.17
N PRO A 278 16.39 20.86 32.60
CA PRO A 278 16.79 21.20 33.97
C PRO A 278 16.64 22.72 34.17
N GLY A 279 15.39 23.16 34.35
CA GLY A 279 14.95 24.54 34.32
C GLY A 279 13.43 24.68 34.18
N ASP A 280 12.76 23.63 33.69
CA ASP A 280 11.30 23.56 33.67
C ASP A 280 10.83 23.30 35.10
N ALA A 281 10.44 24.38 35.78
CA ALA A 281 9.83 24.29 37.10
C ALA A 281 8.63 23.33 37.01
N ILE A 282 8.70 22.25 37.78
CA ILE A 282 7.54 21.41 38.09
C ILE A 282 6.54 22.33 38.75
N GLY A 283 5.55 22.80 37.98
CA GLY A 283 4.40 23.51 38.53
C GLY A 283 3.80 22.63 39.62
N ASP A 284 3.58 23.22 40.78
CA ASP A 284 3.00 22.59 41.96
C ASP A 284 1.57 22.18 41.67
N GLY A 285 1.41 21.03 41.01
CA GLY A 285 0.13 20.38 40.88
C GLY A 285 -0.46 20.19 42.28
N THR A 286 -1.54 20.90 42.58
CA THR A 286 -2.53 20.41 43.54
C THR A 286 -3.14 19.17 42.92
N ARG A 287 -2.48 18.03 43.17
CA ARG A 287 -3.08 16.70 43.10
C ARG A 287 -4.30 16.71 44.01
N GLY A 288 -5.43 16.27 43.45
CA GLY A 288 -6.64 16.04 44.23
C GLY A 288 -6.35 15.18 45.45
N ILE A 289 -6.89 15.60 46.59
CA ILE A 289 -7.10 14.76 47.75
C ILE A 289 -8.62 14.75 47.97
N ASP A 290 -9.12 13.53 48.15
CA ASP A 290 -10.49 13.08 48.38
C ASP A 290 -11.40 14.04 49.17
N LEU A 291 -12.61 14.26 48.62
CA LEU A 291 -13.92 13.91 49.20
C LEU A 291 -15.01 13.94 48.12
#